data_AF-A0AB36RSR6-F1
#
_entry.id   AF-A0AB36RSR6-F1
#
_cell.length_a   1.000
_cell.length_b   1.000
_cell.length_c   1.000
_cell.angle_alpha   90.00
_cell.angle_beta   90.00
_cell.angle_gamma   90.00
#
_symmetry.space_group_name_H-M   'P 1'
#
loop_
_entity.id
_entity.type
_entity.pdbx_description
1 polymer ?
#
loop_
_entity_poly.entity_id
_entity_poly.type
_entity_poly.pdbx_seq_one_letter_code
_entity_poly.pdbx_strand_id
1 'polypeptide(L)'
;MSDGQNIPAKMMSLQLKDMNLLYSSYMPFLEHGGLFVQTDDVFSIGDDILLAVEILNFPKLFLPTKVAWINPARTSSKPKGVGLAFTKHENCLKVKDQIEVELGSTISGSRPTFTM
;
A
#
# COMPACT_ATOMS: atom_id res chain seq x y z
N MET A 1 30.97 -10.23 -1.53
CA MET A 1 29.96 -11.09 -2.17
C MET A 1 28.84 -10.16 -2.58
N SER A 2 28.57 -10.07 -3.87
CA SER A 2 27.60 -9.13 -4.45
C SER A 2 26.24 -9.32 -3.79
N ASP A 3 25.78 -8.30 -3.07
CA ASP A 3 24.36 -8.13 -2.72
C ASP A 3 23.59 -8.06 -4.04
N GLY A 4 23.21 -9.22 -4.55
CA GLY A 4 22.33 -9.37 -5.69
C GLY A 4 21.05 -8.66 -5.30
N GLN A 5 20.89 -7.45 -5.84
CA GLN A 5 19.70 -6.63 -5.68
C GLN A 5 18.53 -7.52 -6.05
N ASN A 6 17.84 -8.05 -5.05
CA ASN A 6 16.76 -9.00 -5.23
C ASN A 6 15.60 -8.19 -5.80
N ILE A 7 15.58 -8.07 -7.14
CA ILE A 7 14.49 -7.40 -7.85
C ILE A 7 13.25 -8.24 -7.51
N PRO A 8 12.25 -7.67 -6.84
CA PRO A 8 11.05 -8.42 -6.49
C PRO A 8 10.50 -9.08 -7.75
N ALA A 9 10.26 -10.40 -7.70
CA ALA A 9 9.80 -11.16 -8.86
C ALA A 9 8.41 -10.71 -9.36
N LYS A 10 7.69 -9.91 -8.56
CA LYS A 10 6.35 -9.40 -8.86
C LYS A 10 6.31 -7.88 -8.70
N MET A 11 5.73 -7.21 -9.69
CA MET A 11 5.44 -5.78 -9.69
C MET A 11 3.93 -5.55 -9.72
N MET A 12 3.47 -4.54 -9.01
CA MET A 12 2.07 -4.08 -9.04
C MET A 12 2.02 -2.58 -9.33
N SER A 13 0.89 -2.09 -9.83
CA SER A 13 0.65 -0.65 -9.99
C SER A 13 -0.61 -0.24 -9.24
N LEU A 14 -0.58 0.90 -8.56
CA LEU A 14 -1.73 1.48 -7.85
C LEU A 14 -1.86 2.97 -8.17
N GLN A 15 -3.06 3.41 -8.52
CA GLN A 15 -3.39 4.82 -8.73
C GLN A 15 -4.42 5.27 -7.70
N LEU A 16 -4.05 6.22 -6.84
CA LEU A 16 -4.91 6.80 -5.81
C LEU A 16 -5.30 8.21 -6.25
N LYS A 17 -6.39 8.31 -7.04
CA LYS A 17 -6.76 9.55 -7.76
C LYS A 17 -7.52 10.57 -6.92
N ASP A 18 -8.04 10.18 -5.77
CA ASP A 18 -8.81 11.05 -4.89
C ASP A 18 -8.60 10.71 -3.40
N MET A 19 -9.05 11.63 -2.54
CA MET A 19 -8.91 11.52 -1.09
C MET A 19 -9.66 10.34 -0.48
N ASN A 20 -10.79 9.91 -1.06
CA ASN A 20 -11.55 8.78 -0.54
C ASN A 20 -10.81 7.47 -0.78
N LEU A 21 -10.26 7.30 -1.99
CA LEU A 21 -9.50 6.11 -2.35
C LEU A 21 -8.16 6.07 -1.59
N LEU A 22 -7.51 7.22 -1.42
CA LEU A 22 -6.31 7.36 -0.58
C LEU A 22 -6.59 6.91 0.85
N TYR A 23 -7.63 7.48 1.48
CA TYR A 23 -8.04 7.14 2.85
C TYR A 23 -8.39 5.65 2.99
N SER A 24 -9.21 5.12 2.09
CA SER A 24 -9.70 3.73 2.17
C SER A 24 -8.58 2.71 1.97
N SER A 25 -7.52 3.08 1.25
CA SER A 25 -6.39 2.20 0.94
C SER A 25 -5.27 2.29 1.97
N TYR A 26 -5.13 3.39 2.72
CA TYR A 26 -4.03 3.57 3.66
C TYR A 26 -4.16 2.69 4.91
N MET A 27 -3.06 2.08 5.32
CA MET A 27 -2.93 1.21 6.49
C MET A 27 -1.98 1.85 7.52
N PRO A 28 -2.44 2.85 8.32
CA PRO A 28 -1.58 3.62 9.22
C PRO A 28 -1.04 2.82 10.42
N PHE A 29 -1.65 1.68 10.73
CA PHE A 29 -1.30 0.86 11.90
C PHE A 29 -0.05 -0.03 11.71
N LEU A 30 0.51 -0.06 10.50
CA LEU A 30 1.77 -0.74 10.21
C LEU A 30 2.96 0.17 10.55
N GLU A 31 4.09 -0.40 10.97
CA GLU A 31 5.25 0.34 11.49
C GLU A 31 5.74 1.49 10.59
N HIS A 32 5.71 1.28 9.27
CA HIS A 32 6.08 2.29 8.28
C HIS A 32 4.89 2.69 7.40
N GLY A 33 3.67 2.35 7.79
CA GLY A 33 2.48 2.43 6.97
C GLY A 33 2.36 1.31 5.93
N GLY A 34 1.32 1.38 5.12
CA GLY A 34 1.10 0.45 4.02
C GLY A 34 -0.10 0.84 3.18
N LEU A 35 -0.29 0.12 2.07
CA LEU A 35 -1.40 0.33 1.15
C LEU A 35 -2.10 -1.00 0.87
N PHE A 36 -3.43 -0.96 0.90
CA PHE A 36 -4.25 -2.00 0.33
C PHE A 36 -4.37 -1.83 -1.19
N VAL A 37 -4.18 -2.92 -1.92
CA VAL A 37 -4.32 -3.00 -3.37
C VAL A 37 -5.39 -4.03 -3.71
N GLN A 38 -6.48 -3.59 -4.34
CA GLN A 38 -7.48 -4.51 -4.89
C GLN A 38 -6.87 -5.28 -6.05
N THR A 39 -6.95 -6.61 -6.00
CA THR A 39 -6.43 -7.50 -7.04
C THR A 39 -7.06 -8.88 -6.94
N ASP A 40 -7.11 -9.59 -8.06
CA ASP A 40 -7.51 -11.00 -8.13
C ASP A 40 -6.33 -11.98 -8.07
N ASP A 41 -5.10 -11.47 -8.14
CA ASP A 41 -3.89 -12.26 -8.08
C ASP A 41 -3.71 -12.95 -6.72
N VAL A 42 -2.96 -14.05 -6.73
CA VAL A 42 -2.68 -14.84 -5.53
C VAL A 42 -1.29 -14.50 -4.98
N PHE A 43 -1.26 -14.24 -3.68
CA PHE A 43 -0.06 -13.89 -2.93
C PHE A 43 0.08 -14.77 -1.69
N SER A 44 1.31 -14.87 -1.20
CA SER A 44 1.61 -15.38 0.13
C SER A 44 2.03 -14.25 1.06
N ILE A 45 1.76 -14.39 2.36
CA ILE A 45 2.31 -13.48 3.37
C ILE A 45 3.84 -13.51 3.27
N GLY A 46 4.46 -12.32 3.27
CA GLY A 46 5.90 -12.15 3.17
C GLY A 46 6.45 -11.97 1.75
N ASP A 47 5.63 -12.17 0.71
CA ASP A 47 6.02 -11.93 -0.70
C ASP A 47 6.58 -10.51 -0.87
N ASP A 48 7.74 -10.40 -1.53
CA ASP A 48 8.33 -9.12 -1.93
C ASP A 48 7.66 -8.60 -3.20
N ILE A 49 7.15 -7.37 -3.14
CA ILE A 49 6.41 -6.71 -4.22
C ILE A 49 7.03 -5.34 -4.50
N LEU A 50 7.36 -5.08 -5.77
CA LEU A 50 7.67 -3.72 -6.21
C LEU A 50 6.38 -3.00 -6.60
N LEU A 51 5.90 -2.09 -5.76
CA LEU A 51 4.69 -1.32 -6.01
C LEU A 51 5.02 -0.01 -6.72
N ALA A 52 4.50 0.19 -7.91
CA ALA A 52 4.52 1.47 -8.60
C ALA A 52 3.26 2.26 -8.21
N VAL A 53 3.41 3.31 -7.41
CA VAL A 53 2.29 4.09 -6.86
C VAL A 53 2.23 5.49 -7.45
N GLU A 54 1.03 5.93 -7.81
CA GLU A 54 0.70 7.30 -8.19
C GLU A 54 -0.35 7.83 -7.21
N ILE A 55 -0.04 8.92 -6.52
CA ILE A 55 -0.90 9.49 -5.48
C ILE A 55 -1.31 10.88 -5.93
N LEU A 56 -2.61 11.11 -6.10
CA LEU A 56 -3.20 12.38 -6.54
C LEU A 56 -2.45 12.93 -7.77
N ASN A 57 -1.80 14.09 -7.63
CA ASN A 57 -1.03 14.76 -8.69
C ASN A 57 0.49 14.66 -8.47
N PHE A 58 0.95 13.79 -7.57
CA PHE A 58 2.36 13.62 -7.28
C PHE A 58 3.05 12.68 -8.28
N PRO A 59 4.37 12.83 -8.49
CA PRO A 59 5.13 11.93 -9.35
C PRO A 59 5.01 10.47 -8.92
N LYS A 60 5.00 9.56 -9.91
CA LYS A 60 5.03 8.11 -9.68
C LYS A 60 6.28 7.72 -8.90
N LEU A 61 6.11 6.86 -7.89
CA LEU A 61 7.20 6.30 -7.09
C LEU A 61 7.16 4.77 -7.12
N PHE A 62 8.34 4.16 -6.99
CA PHE A 62 8.49 2.71 -6.86
C PHE A 62 8.87 2.36 -5.42
N LEU A 63 8.07 1.49 -4.83
CA LEU A 63 8.14 1.12 -3.42
C LEU A 63 8.48 -0.38 -3.30
N PRO A 64 9.63 -0.76 -2.72
CA PRO A 64 9.83 -2.13 -2.28
C PRO A 64 8.95 -2.37 -1.04
N THR A 65 8.00 -3.28 -1.16
CA THR A 65 6.97 -3.58 -0.15
C THR A 65 6.90 -5.09 0.12
N LYS A 66 6.26 -5.46 1.22
CA LYS A 66 5.99 -6.86 1.58
C LYS A 66 4.51 -7.11 1.81
N VAL A 67 4.03 -8.26 1.38
CA VAL A 67 2.65 -8.69 1.69
C VAL A 67 2.51 -8.95 3.19
N ALA A 68 1.68 -8.16 3.86
CA ALA A 68 1.42 -8.27 5.30
C ALA A 68 -0.02 -8.70 5.62
N TRP A 69 -0.93 -8.58 4.66
CA TRP A 69 -2.33 -8.97 4.83
C TRP A 69 -2.94 -9.40 3.50
N ILE A 70 -3.89 -10.34 3.53
CA ILE A 70 -4.60 -10.82 2.34
C ILE A 70 -6.09 -10.87 2.65
N ASN A 71 -6.92 -10.26 1.79
CA ASN A 71 -8.35 -10.52 1.77
C ASN A 71 -8.69 -11.48 0.63
N PRO A 72 -8.98 -12.75 0.91
CA PRO A 72 -9.23 -13.74 -0.13
C PRO A 72 -10.63 -13.61 -0.75
N ALA A 73 -11.57 -12.93 -0.08
CA ALA A 73 -12.97 -12.88 -0.48
C ALA A 73 -13.45 -11.44 -0.70
N ARG A 74 -14.27 -11.25 -1.74
CA ARG A 74 -14.99 -10.00 -1.95
C ARG A 74 -16.27 -10.03 -1.10
N THR A 75 -16.41 -9.09 -0.17
CA THR A 75 -17.67 -8.79 0.50
C THR A 75 -18.21 -7.45 0.01
N SER A 76 -19.42 -7.07 0.42
CA SER A 76 -20.03 -5.78 0.06
C SER A 76 -19.19 -4.57 0.53
N SER A 77 -18.39 -4.73 1.60
CA SER A 77 -17.58 -3.65 2.18
C SER A 77 -16.07 -3.84 2.01
N LYS A 78 -15.58 -5.05 1.71
CA LYS A 78 -14.14 -5.35 1.58
C LYS A 78 -13.84 -6.03 0.24
N PRO A 79 -13.16 -5.35 -0.70
CA PRO A 79 -12.75 -5.96 -1.95
C PRO A 79 -11.68 -7.04 -1.70
N LYS A 80 -11.64 -8.05 -2.58
CA LYS A 80 -10.52 -9.00 -2.62
C LYS A 80 -9.23 -8.24 -2.96
N GLY A 81 -8.14 -8.57 -2.28
CA GLY A 81 -6.86 -7.91 -2.53
C GLY A 81 -5.83 -8.17 -1.44
N VAL A 82 -4.81 -7.32 -1.42
CA VAL A 82 -3.60 -7.51 -0.62
C VAL A 82 -3.20 -6.23 0.10
N GLY A 83 -2.81 -6.33 1.36
CA GLY A 83 -2.18 -5.26 2.13
C GLY A 83 -0.66 -5.34 2.01
N LEU A 84 -0.07 -4.30 1.44
CA LEU A 84 1.37 -4.18 1.24
C LEU A 84 1.97 -3.26 2.30
N ALA A 85 2.77 -3.83 3.19
CA ALA A 85 3.54 -3.08 4.17
C ALA A 85 4.72 -2.37 3.51
N PHE A 86 4.89 -1.10 3.86
CA PHE A 86 6.04 -0.32 3.47
C PHE A 86 7.31 -0.82 4.18
N THR A 87 8.42 -0.83 3.46
CA THR A 87 9.75 -1.13 4.04
C THR A 87 10.41 0.16 4.52
N LYS A 88 11.60 0.04 5.14
CA LYS A 88 12.46 1.18 5.53
C LYS A 88 13.09 1.95 4.35
N HIS A 89 12.70 1.67 3.11
CA HIS A 89 13.23 2.34 1.93
C HIS A 89 12.79 3.81 1.88
N GLU A 90 13.64 4.71 1.39
CA GLU A 90 13.38 6.16 1.38
C GLU A 90 12.07 6.54 0.70
N ASN A 91 11.76 5.96 -0.47
CA ASN A 91 10.50 6.21 -1.16
C ASN A 91 9.27 5.79 -0.34
N CYS A 92 9.39 4.73 0.46
CA CYS A 92 8.29 4.26 1.31
C CYS A 92 8.01 5.27 2.43
N LEU A 93 9.07 5.75 3.10
CA LEU A 93 8.95 6.77 4.13
C LEU A 93 8.41 8.09 3.57
N LYS A 94 8.90 8.49 2.39
CA LYS A 94 8.41 9.67 1.68
C LYS A 94 6.92 9.55 1.32
N VAL A 95 6.48 8.39 0.84
CA VAL A 95 5.07 8.14 0.53
C VAL A 95 4.22 8.15 1.79
N LYS A 96 4.66 7.51 2.87
CA LYS A 96 3.98 7.57 4.18
C LYS A 96 3.75 9.02 4.59
N ASP A 97 4.80 9.83 4.66
CA ASP A 97 4.71 11.22 5.10
C ASP A 97 3.80 12.04 4.18
N GLN A 98 3.87 11.82 2.86
CA GLN A 98 2.99 12.45 1.89
C GLN A 98 1.52 12.09 2.15
N ILE A 99 1.19 10.80 2.33
CA ILE A 99 -0.18 10.36 2.62
C ILE A 99 -0.68 10.99 3.92
N GLU A 100 0.17 11.05 4.95
CA GLU A 100 -0.20 11.59 6.26
C GLU A 100 -0.44 13.11 6.23
N VAL A 101 0.34 13.84 5.43
CA VAL A 101 0.10 15.27 5.17
C VAL A 101 -1.23 15.48 4.44
N GLU A 102 -1.50 14.71 3.38
CA GLU A 102 -2.72 14.84 2.59
C GLU A 102 -3.98 14.49 3.42
N LEU A 103 -3.93 13.41 4.20
CA LEU A 103 -5.08 12.97 5.00
C LEU A 103 -5.27 13.82 6.27
N GLY A 104 -4.19 14.37 6.84
CA GLY A 104 -4.24 15.20 8.06
C GLY A 104 -4.98 14.51 9.20
N SER A 105 -5.87 15.24 9.88
CA SER A 105 -6.67 14.69 10.99
C SER A 105 -7.65 13.59 10.58
N THR A 106 -7.91 13.42 9.28
CA THR A 106 -8.80 12.36 8.76
C THR A 106 -8.26 10.98 9.08
N ILE A 107 -6.95 10.80 9.26
CA ILE A 107 -6.33 9.52 9.64
C ILE A 107 -6.91 8.93 10.93
N SER A 108 -7.32 9.78 11.87
CA SER A 108 -7.93 9.33 13.13
C SER A 108 -9.46 9.14 13.02
N GLY A 109 -10.02 9.27 11.82
CA GLY A 109 -11.44 9.15 11.56
C GLY A 109 -11.98 7.75 11.84
N SER A 110 -13.24 7.67 12.25
CA SER A 110 -13.95 6.41 12.50
C SER A 110 -14.51 5.77 11.22
N ARG A 111 -14.15 6.27 10.03
CA ARG A 111 -14.68 5.77 8.76
C ARG A 111 -13.98 4.45 8.40
N PRO A 112 -14.71 3.40 7.99
CA PRO A 112 -14.12 2.12 7.60
C PRO A 112 -13.08 2.27 6.49
N THR A 113 -12.04 1.43 6.54
CA THR A 113 -11.04 1.29 5.47
C THR A 113 -11.21 -0.07 4.79
N PHE A 114 -10.43 -0.37 3.75
CA PHE A 114 -10.47 -1.70 3.14
C PHE A 114 -9.92 -2.81 4.05
N THR A 115 -9.22 -2.44 5.12
CA THR A 115 -8.50 -3.40 5.98
C THR A 115 -9.08 -3.49 7.40
N MET A 116 -9.89 -2.52 7.84
CA MET A 116 -10.56 -2.51 9.14
C MET A 116 -12.09 -2.54 9.00
#